data_AF-A0A8T3ZSP0-F1
#
_entry.id   AF-A0A8T3ZSP0-F1
#
_cell.length_a   1.000
_cell.length_b   1.000
_cell.length_c   1.000
_cell.angle_alpha   90.00
_cell.angle_beta   90.00
_cell.angle_gamma   90.00
#
_symmetry.space_group_name_H-M   'P 1'
#
loop_
_entity.id
_entity.type
_entity.pdbx_description
1 polymer ?
#
loop_
_entity_poly.entity_id
_entity_poly.type
_entity_poly.pdbx_seq_one_letter_code
_entity_poly.pdbx_strand_id
1 'polypeptide(L)'
;MNSCDTRTRAYKNGKTFDQCVQIAESLNPEFKKTIEQSGKILWSDILAQVDHDELIYKLTLKYLRRDGYDIGNWQIPEVKKFVT
;
A
#
# COMPACT_ATOMS: atom_id res chain seq x y z
N MET A 1 -26.22 13.52 16.17
CA MET A 1 -26.07 12.44 15.18
C MET A 1 -25.68 13.11 13.87
N ASN A 2 -24.39 13.07 13.51
CA ASN A 2 -23.91 13.68 12.28
C ASN A 2 -24.38 12.81 11.12
N SER A 3 -25.18 13.41 10.23
CA SER A 3 -25.65 12.79 9.00
C SER A 3 -24.43 12.33 8.19
N CYS A 4 -24.26 11.02 8.02
CA CYS A 4 -23.26 10.49 7.09
C CYS A 4 -23.71 10.86 5.67
N ASP A 5 -23.00 11.78 5.02
CA ASP A 5 -23.17 12.06 3.60
C ASP A 5 -22.94 10.76 2.82
N THR A 6 -23.98 10.26 2.14
CA THR A 6 -23.94 9.00 1.40
C THR A 6 -23.07 9.09 0.16
N ARG A 7 -22.71 10.29 -0.31
CA ARG A 7 -21.86 10.51 -1.48
C ARG A 7 -20.36 10.46 -1.16
N THR A 8 -19.98 10.70 0.09
CA THR A 8 -18.59 10.65 0.55
C THR A 8 -18.51 9.84 1.84
N ARG A 9 -18.48 8.51 1.69
CA ARG A 9 -18.15 7.62 2.81
C ARG A 9 -16.66 7.75 3.10
N ALA A 10 -16.34 8.44 4.18
CA ALA A 10 -15.02 8.39 4.78
C ALA A 10 -14.73 6.95 5.28
N TYR A 11 -13.59 6.42 4.88
CA TYR A 11 -13.00 5.18 5.37
C TYR A 11 -12.30 5.43 6.72
N LYS A 12 -11.67 4.38 7.27
CA LYS A 12 -10.87 4.48 8.50
C LYS A 12 -9.96 5.71 8.40
N ASN A 13 -9.90 6.50 9.46
CA ASN A 13 -9.15 7.76 9.54
C ASN A 13 -9.73 8.98 8.79
N GLY A 14 -11.01 8.96 8.39
CA GLY A 14 -11.67 10.14 7.82
C GLY A 14 -11.37 10.42 6.34
N LYS A 15 -10.61 9.54 5.68
CA LYS A 15 -10.18 9.69 4.28
C LYS A 15 -11.21 9.09 3.31
N THR A 16 -11.39 9.67 2.13
CA THR A 16 -12.19 9.03 1.06
C THR A 16 -11.40 7.90 0.39
N PHE A 17 -12.08 7.03 -0.35
CA PHE A 17 -11.39 5.98 -1.13
C PHE A 17 -10.38 6.57 -2.11
N ASP A 18 -10.77 7.62 -2.84
CA ASP A 18 -9.92 8.27 -3.82
C ASP A 18 -8.66 8.88 -3.18
N GLN A 19 -8.79 9.44 -1.98
CA GLN A 19 -7.64 9.90 -1.20
C GLN A 19 -6.72 8.74 -0.84
N CYS A 20 -7.26 7.60 -0.38
CA CYS A 20 -6.44 6.41 -0.10
C CYS A 20 -5.72 5.89 -1.36
N VAL A 21 -6.37 5.92 -2.52
CA VAL A 21 -5.77 5.58 -3.82
C VAL A 21 -4.62 6.52 -4.15
N GLN A 22 -4.84 7.83 -4.08
CA GLN A 22 -3.82 8.85 -4.36
C GLN A 22 -2.61 8.70 -3.44
N ILE A 23 -2.84 8.49 -2.14
CA ILE A 23 -1.77 8.27 -1.16
C ILE A 23 -0.97 7.02 -1.52
N ALA A 24 -1.65 5.88 -1.74
CA ALA A 24 -0.97 4.63 -2.07
C ALA A 24 -0.15 4.71 -3.38
N GLU A 25 -0.67 5.38 -4.42
CA GLU A 25 0.09 5.60 -5.66
C GLU A 25 1.28 6.55 -5.46
N SER A 26 1.14 7.58 -4.62
CA SER A 26 2.22 8.54 -4.34
C SER A 26 3.40 7.93 -3.57
N LEU A 27 3.16 6.89 -2.75
CA LEU A 27 4.19 6.18 -1.98
C LEU A 27 4.92 5.12 -2.80
N ASN A 28 4.31 4.63 -3.89
CA ASN A 28 4.86 3.55 -4.70
C ASN A 28 6.31 3.80 -5.20
N PRO A 29 6.69 5.01 -5.66
CA PRO A 29 8.07 5.30 -6.07
C PRO A 29 9.11 5.07 -4.95
N GLU A 30 8.79 5.41 -3.70
CA GLU A 30 9.71 5.20 -2.57
C GLU A 30 9.93 3.72 -2.27
N PHE A 31 8.84 2.94 -2.29
CA PHE A 31 8.93 1.49 -2.11
C PHE A 31 9.73 0.82 -3.23
N LYS A 32 9.51 1.22 -4.49
CA LYS A 32 10.30 0.72 -5.63
C LYS A 32 11.78 1.01 -5.46
N LYS A 33 12.14 2.25 -5.07
CA LYS A 33 13.53 2.63 -4.78
C LYS A 33 14.14 1.78 -3.67
N THR A 34 13.37 1.52 -2.61
CA THR A 34 13.82 0.68 -1.49
C THR A 34 14.09 -0.76 -1.95
N ILE A 35 13.22 -1.32 -2.78
CA ILE A 35 13.39 -2.65 -3.38
C ILE A 35 14.61 -2.68 -4.32
N GLU A 36 14.85 -1.61 -5.08
CA GLU A 36 16.02 -1.52 -5.95
C GLU A 36 17.34 -1.46 -5.19
N GLN A 37 17.36 -0.81 -4.03
CA GLN A 37 18.55 -0.67 -3.21
C GLN A 37 18.81 -1.90 -2.33
N SER A 38 17.76 -2.46 -1.73
CA SER A 38 17.85 -3.53 -0.72
C SER A 38 17.51 -4.92 -1.26
N GLY A 39 17.03 -5.00 -2.50
CA GLY A 39 16.52 -6.22 -3.15
C GLY A 39 15.08 -6.59 -2.77
N LYS A 40 14.59 -6.10 -1.62
CA LYS A 40 13.25 -6.37 -1.09
C LYS A 40 12.80 -5.35 -0.04
N ILE A 41 11.52 -5.43 0.34
CA ILE A 41 10.93 -4.74 1.49
C ILE A 41 9.93 -5.66 2.21
N LEU A 42 9.84 -5.64 3.53
CA LEU A 42 8.91 -6.47 4.28
C LEU A 42 7.51 -5.86 4.33
N TRP A 43 6.48 -6.70 4.47
CA TRP A 43 5.10 -6.25 4.68
C TRP A 43 4.94 -5.40 5.93
N SER A 44 5.68 -5.75 7.00
CA SER A 44 5.71 -4.98 8.25
C SER A 44 6.21 -3.56 8.04
N ASP A 45 7.22 -3.38 7.18
CA ASP A 45 7.83 -2.08 6.92
C ASP A 45 6.88 -1.22 6.09
N ILE A 46 6.22 -1.81 5.09
CA ILE A 46 5.16 -1.13 4.33
C ILE A 46 4.03 -0.72 5.27
N LEU A 47 3.55 -1.62 6.14
CA LEU A 47 2.47 -1.35 7.06
C LEU A 47 2.82 -0.24 8.06
N ALA A 48 4.05 -0.21 8.57
CA ALA A 48 4.55 0.85 9.43
C ALA A 48 4.65 2.20 8.68
N GLN A 49 5.13 2.20 7.44
CA GLN A 49 5.29 3.41 6.62
C GLN A 49 3.94 4.04 6.22
N VAL A 50 2.87 3.26 6.16
CA VAL A 50 1.49 3.75 5.94
C VAL A 50 0.71 3.99 7.23
N ASP A 51 1.39 4.09 8.38
CA ASP A 51 0.79 4.33 9.70
C ASP A 51 -0.31 3.31 10.06
N HIS A 52 -0.06 2.03 9.76
CA HIS A 52 -0.98 0.92 10.00
C HIS A 52 -2.38 1.11 9.36
N ASP A 53 -2.50 1.97 8.35
CA ASP A 53 -3.73 2.13 7.57
C ASP A 53 -3.90 0.95 6.62
N GLU A 54 -4.69 -0.03 7.05
CA GLU A 54 -4.91 -1.29 6.33
C GLU A 54 -5.41 -1.11 4.89
N LEU A 55 -6.16 -0.04 4.60
CA LEU A 55 -6.67 0.21 3.26
C LEU A 55 -5.54 0.70 2.35
N ILE A 56 -4.75 1.67 2.83
CA ILE A 56 -3.59 2.18 2.09
C ILE A 56 -2.58 1.05 1.91
N TYR A 57 -2.29 0.27 2.95
CA TYR A 57 -1.43 -0.92 2.89
C TYR A 57 -1.83 -1.89 1.76
N LYS A 58 -3.11 -2.28 1.70
CA LYS A 58 -3.62 -3.19 0.67
C LYS A 58 -3.53 -2.58 -0.72
N LEU A 59 -3.81 -1.28 -0.86
CA LEU A 59 -3.70 -0.57 -2.13
C LEU A 59 -2.24 -0.49 -2.60
N THR A 60 -1.30 -0.20 -1.70
CA THR A 60 0.14 -0.21 -1.99
C THR A 60 0.60 -1.57 -2.51
N LEU A 61 0.26 -2.67 -1.83
CA LEU A 61 0.59 -4.02 -2.33
C LEU A 61 -0.04 -4.29 -3.70
N LYS A 62 -1.31 -3.90 -3.90
CA LYS A 62 -1.99 -4.04 -5.20
C LYS A 62 -1.24 -3.30 -6.31
N TYR A 63 -0.77 -2.07 -6.05
CA TYR A 63 -0.07 -1.27 -7.05
C TYR A 63 1.35 -1.77 -7.30
N LEU A 64 2.08 -2.22 -6.29
CA LEU A 64 3.36 -2.91 -6.49
C LEU A 64 3.19 -4.16 -7.37
N ARG A 65 2.13 -4.96 -7.14
CA ARG A 65 1.81 -6.10 -7.99
C ARG A 65 1.46 -5.69 -9.43
N ARG A 66 0.67 -4.63 -9.60
CA ARG A 66 0.35 -4.05 -10.93
C ARG A 66 1.62 -3.65 -11.68
N ASP A 67 2.60 -3.14 -10.95
CA ASP A 67 3.86 -2.64 -11.49
C ASP A 67 4.92 -3.74 -11.68
N GLY A 68 4.55 -5.01 -11.52
CA GLY A 68 5.41 -6.15 -11.85
C GLY A 68 6.31 -6.64 -10.70
N TYR A 69 5.93 -6.38 -9.45
CA TYR A 69 6.65 -6.91 -8.28
C TYR A 69 5.99 -8.20 -7.76
N ASP A 70 6.82 -9.12 -7.26
CA ASP A 70 6.38 -10.24 -6.44
C ASP A 70 6.08 -9.70 -5.04
N ILE A 71 4.81 -9.72 -4.64
CA ILE A 71 4.38 -9.23 -3.33
C ILE A 71 4.42 -10.31 -2.24
N GLY A 72 4.88 -11.52 -2.55
CA GLY A 72 4.96 -12.60 -1.58
C GLY A 72 3.61 -13.13 -1.12
N ASN A 73 3.60 -13.77 0.04
CA ASN A 73 2.42 -14.38 0.67
C ASN A 73 2.60 -14.48 2.19
N TRP A 74 1.66 -15.12 2.89
CA TRP A 74 1.71 -15.23 4.35
C TRP A 74 2.95 -15.98 4.90
N GLN A 75 3.56 -16.88 4.12
CA GLN A 75 4.78 -17.59 4.49
C GLN A 75 6.03 -16.74 4.21
N ILE A 76 5.97 -15.90 3.17
CA ILE A 76 7.07 -15.02 2.75
C ILE A 76 6.50 -13.60 2.57
N PRO A 77 6.31 -12.84 3.67
CA PRO A 77 5.65 -11.54 3.64
C PRO A 77 6.63 -10.43 3.24
N GLU A 78 7.19 -10.54 2.04
CA GLU A 78 8.14 -9.58 1.46
C GLU A 78 7.75 -9.25 0.03
N VAL A 79 8.07 -8.02 -0.40
CA VAL A 79 7.93 -7.57 -1.77
C VAL A 79 9.30 -7.46 -2.42
N LYS A 80 9.47 -8.02 -3.62
CA LYS A 80 10.73 -8.02 -4.38
C LYS A 80 10.45 -8.02 -5.89
N LYS A 81 11.50 -7.82 -6.69
CA LYS A 81 11.40 -8.03 -8.15
C LYS A 81 11.25 -9.53 -8.43
N PHE A 82 10.48 -9.89 -9.47
CA PHE A 82 10.50 -11.27 -9.96
C PHE A 82 11.93 -11.63 -10.39
N VAL A 83 12.37 -12.82 -9.99
CA VAL A 83 13.61 -13.39 -10.50
C VAL A 83 13.30 -13.87 -11.92
N THR A 84 13.73 -13.11 -12.92
CA THR A 84 13.71 -13.53 -14.32
C THR A 84 14.95 -14.37 -14.62
#